data_AF-A0AAV7EM39-F1
#
_entry.id   AF-A0AAV7EM39-F1
#
_cell.length_a   1.000
_cell.length_b   1.000
_cell.length_c   1.000
_cell.angle_alpha   90.00
_cell.angle_beta   90.00
_cell.angle_gamma   90.00
#
_symmetry.space_group_name_H-M   'P 1'
#
loop_
_entity.id
_entity.type
_entity.pdbx_description
1 polymer ?
#
loop_
_entity_poly.entity_id
_entity_poly.type
_entity_poly.pdbx_seq_one_letter_code
_entity_poly.pdbx_strand_id
1 'polypeptide(L)'
;MLDSWRQPARVVKKQQREETWLAASLKPENFIPGLIVGFLLGLFVDFPRSKNARGPSLPNSCRQQKGVSQSGDEELKMVLVVRQDLKMGTGKIASQCAHAASGMYAELMKSQLSLLRRWEQCGQPKIVVTCKNQPEMNKLKHAAECIGLPTFIVADAGRTQVLAGSKTVLAIGPGKKASVDSVTGKLRLL
;
A
#
# COMPACT_ATOMS: atom_id res chain seq x y z
N MET A 1 -69.22 28.60 2.28
CA MET A 1 -67.85 28.21 1.88
C MET A 1 -67.43 27.04 2.77
N LEU A 2 -67.77 25.82 2.35
CA LEU A 2 -67.35 24.58 3.00
C LEU A 2 -66.46 23.87 2.00
N ASP A 3 -65.16 23.93 2.22
CA ASP A 3 -64.18 23.23 1.42
C ASP A 3 -63.34 22.31 2.31
N SER A 4 -62.94 21.20 1.73
CA SER A 4 -61.95 20.25 2.23
C SER A 4 -62.36 19.29 3.36
N TRP A 5 -63.09 18.23 2.99
CA TRP A 5 -62.90 16.92 3.61
C TRP A 5 -62.78 15.85 2.54
N ARG A 6 -61.55 15.45 2.19
CA ARG A 6 -61.31 14.16 1.54
C ARG A 6 -59.87 13.66 1.73
N GLN A 7 -59.78 12.40 2.21
CA GLN A 7 -58.73 11.38 1.96
C GLN A 7 -57.70 11.05 3.06
N PRO A 8 -58.05 10.16 4.01
CA PRO A 8 -57.05 9.33 4.72
C PRO A 8 -56.84 7.93 4.11
N ALA A 9 -57.77 7.40 3.30
CA ALA A 9 -57.75 5.98 2.89
C ALA A 9 -56.76 5.61 1.76
N ARG A 10 -56.34 6.58 0.92
CA ARG A 10 -55.39 6.32 -0.19
C ARG A 10 -53.94 6.19 0.27
N VAL A 11 -53.58 6.86 1.36
CA VAL A 11 -52.20 6.88 1.88
C VAL A 11 -51.84 5.54 2.50
N VAL A 12 -52.74 4.96 3.32
CA VAL A 12 -52.52 3.69 4.01
C VAL A 12 -52.31 2.52 3.04
N LYS A 13 -53.13 2.42 1.98
CA LYS A 13 -52.98 1.35 0.97
C LYS A 13 -51.69 1.44 0.17
N LYS A 14 -51.18 2.65 -0.09
CA LYS A 14 -49.94 2.85 -0.83
C LYS A 14 -48.73 2.45 0.02
N GLN A 15 -48.72 2.87 1.27
CA GLN A 15 -47.63 2.58 2.22
C GLN A 15 -47.54 1.08 2.54
N GLN A 16 -48.67 0.41 2.71
CA GLN A 16 -48.71 -1.03 3.00
C GLN A 16 -48.33 -1.89 1.78
N ARG A 17 -48.61 -1.41 0.56
CA ARG A 17 -48.11 -2.02 -0.68
C ARG A 17 -46.61 -1.78 -0.85
N GLU A 18 -46.09 -0.67 -0.32
CA GLU A 18 -44.67 -0.32 -0.39
C GLU A 18 -43.78 -1.17 0.51
N GLU A 19 -44.19 -1.34 1.77
CA GLU A 19 -43.52 -2.20 2.75
C GLU A 19 -43.49 -3.68 2.31
N THR A 20 -44.55 -4.15 1.65
CA THR A 20 -44.66 -5.54 1.20
C THR A 20 -43.79 -5.87 -0.02
N TRP A 21 -43.54 -4.93 -0.94
CA TRP A 21 -42.61 -5.18 -2.06
C TRP A 21 -41.13 -5.11 -1.63
N LEU A 22 -40.79 -4.25 -0.66
CA LEU A 22 -39.45 -4.17 -0.08
C LEU A 22 -39.12 -5.46 0.69
N ALA A 23 -40.04 -5.92 1.54
CA ALA A 23 -39.86 -7.15 2.30
C ALA A 23 -39.82 -8.41 1.41
N ALA A 24 -40.53 -8.42 0.28
CA ALA A 24 -40.46 -9.51 -0.70
C ALA A 24 -39.14 -9.53 -1.50
N SER A 25 -38.46 -8.38 -1.65
CA SER A 25 -37.18 -8.26 -2.35
C SER A 25 -35.98 -8.75 -1.55
N LEU A 26 -36.11 -8.88 -0.22
CA LEU A 26 -35.05 -9.33 0.69
C LEU A 26 -35.13 -10.82 1.06
N LYS A 27 -35.90 -11.62 0.30
CA LYS A 27 -35.92 -13.08 0.46
C LYS A 27 -34.63 -13.69 -0.13
N PRO A 28 -34.03 -14.71 0.53
CA PRO A 28 -32.77 -15.32 0.08
C PRO A 28 -32.86 -15.92 -1.33
N GLU A 29 -34.04 -16.37 -1.75
CA GLU A 29 -34.31 -16.85 -3.12
C GLU A 29 -34.17 -15.77 -4.22
N ASN A 30 -34.31 -14.48 -3.90
CA ASN A 30 -34.17 -13.37 -4.86
C ASN A 30 -32.78 -12.71 -4.81
N PHE A 31 -31.93 -13.13 -3.89
CA PHE A 31 -30.60 -12.54 -3.65
C PHE A 31 -29.54 -13.07 -4.63
N ILE A 32 -29.62 -14.36 -4.99
CA ILE A 32 -28.64 -15.03 -5.86
C ILE A 32 -28.61 -14.42 -7.27
N PRO A 33 -29.75 -14.14 -7.94
CA PRO A 33 -29.74 -13.48 -9.25
C PRO A 33 -29.14 -12.07 -9.21
N GLY A 34 -29.41 -11.30 -8.14
CA GLY A 34 -28.87 -9.95 -7.96
C GLY A 34 -27.34 -9.93 -7.75
N LEU A 35 -26.81 -10.94 -7.05
CA LEU A 35 -25.38 -11.09 -6.82
C LEU A 35 -24.61 -11.47 -8.10
N ILE A 36 -25.20 -12.33 -8.94
CA ILE A 36 -24.62 -12.70 -10.24
C ILE A 36 -24.60 -11.50 -11.18
N VAL A 37 -25.71 -10.75 -11.27
CA VAL A 37 -25.79 -9.55 -12.11
C VAL A 37 -24.84 -8.45 -11.61
N GLY A 38 -24.74 -8.25 -10.30
CA GLY A 38 -23.77 -7.32 -9.69
C GLY A 38 -22.31 -7.73 -9.91
N PHE A 39 -22.00 -9.03 -9.83
CA PHE A 39 -20.66 -9.56 -10.10
C PHE A 39 -20.28 -9.42 -11.58
N LEU A 40 -21.20 -9.70 -12.51
CA LEU A 40 -20.98 -9.53 -13.95
C LEU A 40 -20.82 -8.05 -14.34
N LEU A 41 -21.66 -7.15 -13.81
CA LEU A 41 -21.50 -5.70 -14.03
C LEU A 41 -20.20 -5.17 -13.39
N GLY A 42 -19.84 -5.64 -12.20
CA GLY A 42 -18.58 -5.29 -11.54
C GLY A 42 -17.34 -5.73 -12.32
N LEU A 43 -17.36 -6.91 -12.93
CA LEU A 43 -16.30 -7.41 -13.81
C LEU A 43 -16.13 -6.59 -15.10
N PHE A 44 -17.18 -5.91 -15.57
CA PHE A 44 -17.14 -5.09 -16.78
C PHE A 44 -16.76 -3.62 -16.53
N VAL A 45 -16.87 -3.12 -15.30
CA VAL A 45 -16.38 -1.78 -14.93
C VAL A 45 -14.87 -1.81 -14.62
N ASP A 46 -14.33 -2.98 -14.28
CA ASP A 46 -12.89 -3.19 -14.06
C ASP A 46 -12.21 -3.92 -15.25
N PHE A 47 -12.20 -3.31 -16.46
CA PHE A 47 -11.09 -3.41 -17.41
C PHE A 47 -11.29 -2.47 -18.63
N PRO A 48 -10.29 -1.63 -18.97
CA PRO A 48 -9.16 -2.16 -19.69
C PRO A 48 -7.81 -1.69 -19.14
N ARG A 49 -7.08 -2.61 -18.48
CA ARG A 49 -5.62 -2.48 -18.38
C ARG A 49 -5.04 -2.76 -19.77
N SER A 50 -4.59 -1.68 -20.39
CA SER A 50 -3.81 -1.59 -21.63
C SER A 50 -3.06 -2.87 -22.01
N LYS A 51 -3.45 -3.45 -23.16
CA LYS A 51 -2.59 -4.30 -23.98
C LYS A 51 -2.22 -3.49 -25.22
N ASN A 52 -0.94 -3.17 -25.37
CA ASN A 52 -0.24 -2.86 -26.62
C ASN A 52 1.26 -2.85 -26.29
N ALA A 53 2.20 -3.43 -27.02
CA ALA A 53 2.18 -4.34 -28.15
C ALA A 53 3.59 -4.97 -28.20
N ARG A 54 3.70 -6.27 -28.53
CA ARG A 54 4.96 -6.89 -28.99
C ARG A 54 5.10 -6.54 -30.46
N GLY A 55 6.16 -5.83 -30.84
CA GLY A 55 6.60 -5.64 -32.23
C GLY A 55 7.93 -6.36 -32.47
N PRO A 56 8.23 -6.78 -33.72
CA PRO A 56 9.36 -7.66 -34.02
C PRO A 56 10.69 -6.91 -34.19
N SER A 57 11.77 -7.64 -33.94
CA SER A 57 13.18 -7.23 -34.05
C SER A 57 13.69 -7.16 -35.50
N LEU A 58 14.52 -6.16 -35.82
CA LEU A 58 15.55 -6.22 -36.88
C LEU A 58 16.79 -5.37 -36.50
N PRO A 59 18.00 -5.70 -36.99
CA PRO A 59 19.28 -5.17 -36.49
C PRO A 59 19.91 -4.09 -37.40
N ASN A 60 20.71 -3.18 -36.82
CA ASN A 60 22.13 -2.96 -37.16
C ASN A 60 22.73 -1.64 -36.62
N SER A 61 23.94 -1.81 -36.05
CA SER A 61 25.15 -0.96 -36.15
C SER A 61 25.28 0.39 -35.41
N CYS A 62 25.98 0.28 -34.26
CA CYS A 62 27.30 0.86 -33.92
C CYS A 62 27.52 2.37 -33.60
N ARG A 63 28.27 2.55 -32.47
CA ARG A 63 29.07 3.71 -31.96
C ARG A 63 28.29 4.79 -31.17
N GLN A 64 28.62 5.17 -29.94
CA GLN A 64 29.89 5.18 -29.18
C GLN A 64 29.69 4.89 -27.67
N GLN A 65 30.78 4.45 -27.05
CA GLN A 65 30.89 3.80 -25.74
C GLN A 65 30.96 4.80 -24.56
N LYS A 66 30.33 4.43 -23.44
CA LYS A 66 30.87 4.68 -22.09
C LYS A 66 30.54 3.46 -21.23
N GLY A 67 31.57 2.83 -20.66
CA GLY A 67 31.52 1.48 -20.08
C GLY A 67 30.45 1.31 -19.03
N VAL A 68 29.39 0.57 -19.38
CA VAL A 68 28.48 -0.05 -18.42
C VAL A 68 29.11 -1.36 -18.03
N SER A 69 29.66 -1.42 -16.81
CA SER A 69 29.93 -2.69 -16.15
C SER A 69 28.63 -3.48 -16.15
N GLN A 70 28.62 -4.62 -16.83
CA GLN A 70 27.54 -5.59 -16.69
C GLN A 70 27.52 -6.03 -15.22
N SER A 71 26.54 -5.56 -14.45
CA SER A 71 26.26 -6.15 -13.15
C SER A 71 25.04 -7.04 -13.32
N GLY A 72 25.08 -8.23 -12.73
CA GLY A 72 23.95 -9.15 -12.69
C GLY A 72 22.70 -8.48 -12.14
N ASP A 73 21.61 -9.23 -12.12
CA ASP A 73 20.34 -8.82 -11.53
C ASP A 73 20.56 -8.50 -10.03
N GLU A 74 20.95 -7.25 -9.72
CA GLU A 74 21.37 -6.84 -8.38
C GLU A 74 20.14 -6.82 -7.47
N GLU A 75 20.07 -7.77 -6.54
CA GLU A 75 18.98 -7.93 -5.57
C GLU A 75 18.75 -6.61 -4.80
N LEU A 76 17.59 -5.98 -5.05
CA LEU A 76 17.14 -4.78 -4.34
C LEU A 76 16.22 -5.16 -3.19
N LYS A 77 16.37 -4.50 -2.03
CA LYS A 77 15.50 -4.72 -0.88
C LYS A 77 15.24 -3.46 -0.07
N MET A 78 14.14 -3.47 0.67
CA MET A 78 13.78 -2.48 1.68
C MET A 78 13.84 -3.13 3.07
N VAL A 79 14.34 -2.41 4.07
CA VAL A 79 14.34 -2.85 5.47
C VAL A 79 13.47 -1.90 6.29
N LEU A 80 12.59 -2.47 7.12
CA LEU A 80 11.70 -1.77 8.04
C LEU A 80 12.23 -1.98 9.46
N VAL A 81 12.76 -0.92 10.06
CA VAL A 81 13.36 -0.94 11.40
C VAL A 81 12.33 -0.53 12.44
N VAL A 82 11.95 -1.46 13.30
CA VAL A 82 10.93 -1.27 14.35
C VAL A 82 11.60 -0.99 15.69
N ARG A 83 11.08 0.00 16.43
CA ARG A 83 11.50 0.30 17.81
C ARG A 83 10.91 -0.66 18.82
N GLN A 84 11.77 -1.27 19.63
CA GLN A 84 11.40 -2.24 20.69
C GLN A 84 11.08 -1.61 22.04
N ASP A 85 11.55 -0.39 22.30
CA ASP A 85 11.24 0.37 23.53
C ASP A 85 9.77 0.78 23.61
N LEU A 86 9.08 0.90 22.49
CA LEU A 86 7.66 1.28 22.42
C LEU A 86 6.70 0.14 22.76
N LYS A 87 7.18 -1.10 22.92
CA LYS A 87 6.39 -2.29 23.27
C LYS A 87 5.09 -2.44 22.45
N MET A 88 5.17 -2.13 21.16
CA MET A 88 4.01 -2.22 20.25
C MET A 88 3.56 -3.67 20.10
N GLY A 89 2.25 -3.91 20.15
CA GLY A 89 1.67 -5.21 19.80
C GLY A 89 1.81 -5.53 18.31
N THR A 90 1.72 -6.81 17.95
CA THR A 90 1.93 -7.33 16.58
C THR A 90 1.08 -6.60 15.53
N GLY A 91 -0.21 -6.40 15.79
CA GLY A 91 -1.10 -5.68 14.86
C GLY A 91 -0.69 -4.22 14.63
N LYS A 92 -0.23 -3.54 15.69
CA LYS A 92 0.28 -2.17 15.57
C LYS A 92 1.59 -2.14 14.78
N ILE A 93 2.50 -3.09 15.04
CA ILE A 93 3.75 -3.19 14.27
C ILE A 93 3.45 -3.40 12.79
N ALA A 94 2.55 -4.33 12.45
CA ALA A 94 2.15 -4.59 11.07
C ALA A 94 1.61 -3.33 10.36
N SER A 95 0.69 -2.61 11.02
CA SER A 95 0.15 -1.34 10.50
C SER A 95 1.23 -0.28 10.29
N GLN A 96 2.14 -0.11 11.26
CA GLN A 96 3.22 0.88 11.17
C GLN A 96 4.25 0.55 10.09
N CYS A 97 4.58 -0.74 9.92
CA CYS A 97 5.39 -1.22 8.81
C CYS A 97 4.73 -0.97 7.45
N ALA A 98 3.41 -1.20 7.33
CA ALA A 98 2.66 -0.89 6.12
C ALA A 98 2.68 0.61 5.81
N HIS A 99 2.48 1.47 6.82
CA HIS A 99 2.60 2.93 6.65
C HIS A 99 4.00 3.35 6.21
N ALA A 100 5.05 2.75 6.76
CA ALA A 100 6.43 3.07 6.40
C ALA A 100 6.73 2.68 4.95
N ALA A 101 6.32 1.48 4.53
CA ALA A 101 6.51 1.00 3.16
C ALA A 101 5.71 1.82 2.14
N SER A 102 4.43 2.12 2.41
CA SER A 102 3.59 2.92 1.52
C SER A 102 4.04 4.38 1.45
N GLY A 103 4.48 4.95 2.57
CA GLY A 103 5.05 6.29 2.59
C GLY A 103 6.32 6.40 1.76
N MET A 104 7.24 5.43 1.95
CA MET A 104 8.43 5.32 1.12
C MET A 104 8.09 5.16 -0.37
N TYR A 105 7.13 4.30 -0.70
CA TYR A 105 6.65 4.12 -2.07
C TYR A 105 6.18 5.44 -2.68
N ALA A 106 5.35 6.20 -1.97
CA ALA A 106 4.83 7.48 -2.43
C ALA A 106 5.91 8.55 -2.65
N GLU A 107 6.93 8.59 -1.79
CA GLU A 107 8.09 9.47 -1.95
C GLU A 107 8.92 9.09 -3.20
N LEU A 108 9.17 7.80 -3.42
CA LEU A 108 9.93 7.31 -4.56
C LEU A 108 9.20 7.49 -5.88
N MET A 109 7.87 7.39 -5.90
CA MET A 109 7.08 7.69 -7.09
C MET A 109 7.35 9.09 -7.63
N LYS A 110 7.60 10.07 -6.74
CA LYS A 110 7.84 11.47 -7.10
C LYS A 110 9.31 11.75 -7.41
N SER A 111 10.23 11.07 -6.72
CA SER A 111 11.66 11.43 -6.70
C SER A 111 12.57 10.45 -7.45
N GLN A 112 12.29 9.14 -7.43
CA GLN A 112 13.20 8.09 -7.90
C GLN A 112 12.45 6.93 -8.57
N LEU A 113 11.63 7.24 -9.59
CA LEU A 113 10.76 6.26 -10.25
C LEU A 113 11.52 5.06 -10.84
N SER A 114 12.73 5.27 -11.37
CA SER A 114 13.55 4.19 -11.94
C SER A 114 13.99 3.15 -10.88
N LEU A 115 14.43 3.62 -9.71
CA LEU A 115 14.76 2.76 -8.57
C LEU A 115 13.53 1.99 -8.09
N LEU A 116 12.38 2.67 -7.99
CA LEU A 116 11.12 2.06 -7.60
C LEU A 116 10.74 0.91 -8.55
N ARG A 117 10.76 1.15 -9.86
CA ARG A 117 10.41 0.13 -10.87
C ARG A 117 11.34 -1.08 -10.83
N ARG A 118 12.64 -0.88 -10.62
CA ARG A 118 13.58 -1.99 -10.47
C ARG A 118 13.26 -2.83 -9.24
N TRP A 119 13.00 -2.18 -8.10
CA TRP A 119 12.64 -2.91 -6.89
C TRP A 119 11.31 -3.67 -7.03
N GLU A 120 10.33 -3.09 -7.72
CA GLU A 120 9.08 -3.79 -8.09
C GLU A 120 9.35 -5.03 -8.95
N GLN A 121 10.24 -4.94 -9.95
CA GLN A 121 10.65 -6.06 -10.80
C GLN A 121 11.35 -7.18 -10.00
N CYS A 122 12.08 -6.83 -8.94
CA CYS A 122 12.67 -7.78 -7.99
C CYS A 122 11.64 -8.39 -7.01
N GLY A 123 10.33 -8.17 -7.20
CA GLY A 123 9.31 -8.68 -6.29
C GLY A 123 9.16 -7.88 -4.99
N GLN A 124 9.69 -6.65 -4.95
CA GLN A 124 9.54 -5.67 -3.88
C GLN A 124 9.81 -6.21 -2.44
N PRO A 125 10.94 -6.91 -2.20
CA PRO A 125 11.18 -7.55 -0.91
C PRO A 125 11.34 -6.54 0.23
N LYS A 126 10.73 -6.87 1.37
CA LYS A 126 10.70 -6.07 2.60
C LYS A 126 11.10 -6.97 3.76
N ILE A 127 12.11 -6.57 4.53
CA ILE A 127 12.55 -7.31 5.71
C ILE A 127 12.31 -6.44 6.95
N VAL A 128 11.73 -7.03 7.99
CA VAL A 128 11.45 -6.32 9.24
C VAL A 128 12.50 -6.68 10.27
N VAL A 129 13.18 -5.67 10.80
CA VAL A 129 14.23 -5.80 11.82
C VAL A 129 13.93 -4.89 13.00
N THR A 130 14.72 -5.01 14.06
CA THR A 130 14.51 -4.31 15.32
C THR A 130 15.67 -3.41 15.68
N CYS A 131 15.34 -2.27 16.30
CA CYS A 131 16.29 -1.43 17.02
C CYS A 131 15.78 -1.20 18.46
N LYS A 132 16.70 -0.88 19.36
CA LYS A 132 16.41 -0.73 20.79
C LYS A 132 15.57 0.51 21.08
N ASN A 133 15.90 1.64 20.45
CA ASN A 133 15.33 2.95 20.78
C ASN A 133 15.49 4.00 19.66
N GLN A 134 14.93 5.19 19.90
CA GLN A 134 14.99 6.31 18.93
C GLN A 134 16.40 6.82 18.59
N PRO A 135 17.35 6.95 19.55
CA PRO A 135 18.74 7.28 19.23
C PRO A 135 19.38 6.29 18.24
N GLU A 136 19.19 4.99 18.44
CA GLU A 136 19.71 3.97 17.50
C GLU A 136 19.06 4.10 16.12
N MET A 137 17.73 4.28 16.06
CA MET A 137 17.01 4.54 14.81
C MET A 137 17.54 5.78 14.06
N ASN A 138 17.81 6.88 14.78
CA ASN A 138 18.36 8.10 14.18
C ASN A 138 19.77 7.86 13.61
N LYS A 139 20.61 7.06 14.29
CA LYS A 139 21.94 6.67 13.77
C LYS A 139 21.82 5.85 12.48
N LEU A 140 20.91 4.89 12.44
CA LEU A 140 20.65 4.08 11.24
C LEU A 140 20.16 4.94 10.07
N LYS A 141 19.23 5.88 10.33
CA LYS A 141 18.77 6.83 9.32
C LYS A 141 19.93 7.66 8.76
N HIS A 142 20.73 8.27 9.64
CA HIS A 142 21.87 9.08 9.21
C HIS A 142 22.87 8.26 8.39
N ALA A 143 23.22 7.04 8.84
CA ALA A 143 24.12 6.16 8.11
C ALA A 143 23.59 5.81 6.71
N ALA A 144 22.29 5.52 6.59
CA ALA A 144 21.64 5.27 5.30
C ALA A 144 21.66 6.50 4.38
N GLU A 145 21.34 7.68 4.91
CA GLU A 145 21.35 8.93 4.15
C GLU A 145 22.75 9.29 3.65
N CYS A 146 23.79 9.07 4.47
CA CYS A 146 25.19 9.30 4.08
C CYS A 146 25.64 8.50 2.86
N ILE A 147 25.07 7.30 2.65
CA ILE A 147 25.37 6.46 1.48
C ILE A 147 24.32 6.58 0.37
N GLY A 148 23.42 7.57 0.47
CA GLY A 148 22.41 7.86 -0.54
C GLY A 148 21.23 6.89 -0.59
N LEU A 149 20.99 6.10 0.46
CA LEU A 149 19.79 5.27 0.55
C LEU A 149 18.57 6.13 0.91
N PRO A 150 17.42 5.93 0.24
CA PRO A 150 16.19 6.60 0.62
C PRO A 150 15.74 6.14 2.01
N THR A 151 15.25 7.08 2.84
CA THR A 151 14.70 6.77 4.17
C THR A 151 13.34 7.43 4.39
N PHE A 152 12.48 6.77 5.16
CA PHE A 152 11.15 7.29 5.51
C PHE A 152 10.81 6.91 6.94
N ILE A 153 10.33 7.85 7.76
CA ILE A 153 9.97 7.60 9.15
C ILE A 153 8.47 7.77 9.33
N VAL A 154 7.86 6.80 10.00
CA VAL A 154 6.50 6.95 10.53
C VAL A 154 6.56 7.45 11.96
N ALA A 155 5.66 8.38 12.30
CA ALA A 155 5.38 8.80 13.65
C ALA A 155 3.95 8.42 14.03
N ASP A 156 3.74 7.99 15.28
CA ASP A 156 2.40 7.66 15.76
C ASP A 156 1.55 8.93 15.84
N ALA A 157 0.35 8.89 15.27
CA ALA A 157 -0.59 10.01 15.31
C ALA A 157 -1.27 10.21 16.69
N GLY A 158 -0.93 9.40 17.70
CA GLY A 158 -1.51 9.52 19.05
C GLY A 158 -2.88 8.87 19.21
N ARG A 159 -3.30 8.01 18.27
CA ARG A 159 -4.57 7.25 18.36
C ARG A 159 -4.42 5.91 19.09
N THR A 160 -3.27 5.70 19.75
CA THR A 160 -2.89 4.42 20.33
C THR A 160 -2.10 4.61 21.63
N GLN A 161 -1.71 3.50 22.26
CA GLN A 161 -0.98 3.41 23.54
C GLN A 161 0.44 4.04 23.54
N VAL A 162 0.92 4.57 22.41
CA VAL A 162 2.24 5.22 22.31
C VAL A 162 2.03 6.73 22.31
N LEU A 163 2.93 7.46 22.97
CA LEU A 163 2.91 8.93 22.99
C LEU A 163 2.84 9.50 21.56
N ALA A 164 1.89 10.42 21.34
CA ALA A 164 1.72 11.09 20.06
C ALA A 164 3.04 11.72 19.57
N GLY A 165 3.32 11.58 18.27
CA GLY A 165 4.54 12.08 17.65
C GLY A 165 5.77 11.18 17.82
N SER A 166 5.67 10.07 18.56
CA SER A 166 6.78 9.12 18.67
C SER A 166 7.09 8.46 17.33
N LYS A 167 8.35 8.54 16.90
CA LYS A 167 8.83 7.81 15.70
C LYS A 167 8.76 6.31 15.96
N THR A 168 8.03 5.55 15.15
CA THR A 168 7.72 4.12 15.39
C THR A 168 8.58 3.20 14.52
N VAL A 169 8.56 3.44 13.22
CA VAL A 169 9.21 2.60 12.20
C VAL A 169 9.97 3.48 11.21
N LEU A 170 11.18 3.04 10.86
CA LEU A 170 12.03 3.64 9.85
C LEU A 170 12.14 2.68 8.66
N ALA A 171 11.75 3.10 7.46
CA ALA A 171 12.08 2.40 6.23
C ALA A 171 13.45 2.87 5.71
N ILE A 172 14.30 1.92 5.32
CA ILE A 172 15.58 2.14 4.65
C ILE A 172 15.55 1.39 3.32
N GLY A 173 15.90 2.08 2.24
CA GLY A 173 15.79 1.55 0.89
C GLY A 173 14.40 1.78 0.27
N PRO A 174 14.15 1.23 -0.92
CA PRO A 174 14.86 0.13 -1.52
C PRO A 174 16.27 0.50 -1.98
N GLY A 175 17.19 -0.46 -1.93
CA GLY A 175 18.56 -0.29 -2.38
C GLY A 175 19.23 -1.64 -2.59
N LYS A 176 20.44 -1.62 -3.16
CA LYS A 176 21.24 -2.84 -3.35
C LYS A 176 21.42 -3.54 -2.01
N LYS A 177 21.27 -4.87 -2.00
CA LYS A 177 21.42 -5.69 -0.80
C LYS A 177 22.67 -5.35 0.01
N ALA A 178 23.83 -5.30 -0.63
CA ALA A 178 25.10 -4.97 0.03
C ALA A 178 25.08 -3.59 0.69
N SER A 179 24.53 -2.57 0.02
CA SER A 179 24.41 -1.21 0.56
C SER A 179 23.46 -1.18 1.76
N VAL A 180 22.30 -1.83 1.67
CA VAL A 180 21.34 -1.90 2.77
C VAL A 180 21.92 -2.67 3.97
N ASP A 181 22.59 -3.81 3.72
CA ASP A 181 23.20 -4.64 4.75
C ASP A 181 24.38 -3.97 5.46
N SER A 182 25.10 -3.07 4.79
CA SER A 182 26.13 -2.26 5.44
C SER A 182 25.58 -1.41 6.61
N VAL A 183 24.28 -1.07 6.55
CA VAL A 183 23.59 -0.28 7.59
C VAL A 183 22.82 -1.18 8.56
N THR A 184 22.09 -2.16 8.04
CA THR A 184 21.11 -2.93 8.84
C THR A 184 21.50 -4.38 9.12
N GLY A 185 22.59 -4.90 8.56
CA GLY A 185 22.93 -6.33 8.57
C GLY A 185 23.23 -6.90 9.96
N LYS A 186 23.51 -6.05 10.96
CA LYS A 186 23.74 -6.46 12.35
C LYS A 186 22.46 -6.45 13.21
N LEU A 187 21.35 -5.94 12.67
CA LEU A 187 20.09 -5.86 13.39
C LEU A 187 19.40 -7.22 13.41
N ARG A 188 18.68 -7.51 14.49
CA ARG A 188 17.92 -8.75 14.62
C ARG A 188 16.61 -8.63 13.86
N LEU A 189 16.19 -9.73 13.21
CA LEU A 189 14.84 -9.87 12.68
C LEU A 189 13.80 -9.67 13.81
N LEU A 190 12.66 -9.09 13.47
CA LEU A 190 11.54 -8.86 14.37
C LEU A 190 10.84 -10.16 14.75
#